data_AF-A0A952VT12-F1
#
_entry.id   AF-A0A952VT12-F1
#
_cell.length_a   1.000
_cell.length_b   1.000
_cell.length_c   1.000
_cell.angle_alpha   90.00
_cell.angle_beta   90.00
_cell.angle_gamma   90.00
#
_symmetry.space_group_name_H-M   'P 1'
#
loop_
_entity.id
_entity.type
_entity.pdbx_description
1 polymer ?
#
loop_
_entity_poly.entity_id
_entity_poly.type
_entity_poly.pdbx_seq_one_letter_code
_entity_poly.pdbx_strand_id
1 'polypeptide(L)'
;MTVSTRFFELLRMIGRLWTDLPIVFRLLKAWKAGRYRGLSVRTLASLVAALIYVLSPVDVLPDFIPGIGLIDDAAVLVFLLHSMAQDLTAFRIWEQSRVKM
;
A
#
# COMPACT_ATOMS: atom_id res chain seq x y z
N MET A 1 -30.86 2.45 7.34
CA MET A 1 -29.84 2.02 8.32
C MET A 1 -28.70 1.35 7.57
N THR A 2 -27.66 2.09 7.13
CA THR A 2 -26.65 1.59 6.16
C THR A 2 -25.20 1.82 6.62
N VAL A 3 -25.00 2.25 7.87
CA VAL A 3 -23.68 2.56 8.44
C VAL A 3 -22.87 1.29 8.72
N SER A 4 -23.54 0.19 9.04
CA SER A 4 -22.91 -1.07 9.45
C SER A 4 -22.00 -1.67 8.37
N THR A 5 -22.46 -1.77 7.13
CA THR A 5 -21.73 -2.47 6.06
C THR A 5 -20.42 -1.78 5.67
N ARG A 6 -20.43 -0.44 5.54
CA ARG A 6 -19.22 0.33 5.20
C ARG A 6 -18.16 0.25 6.29
N PHE A 7 -18.58 0.26 7.55
CA PHE A 7 -17.67 0.10 8.68
C PHE A 7 -17.01 -1.28 8.66
N PHE A 8 -17.78 -2.37 8.56
CA PHE A 8 -17.21 -3.72 8.51
C PHE A 8 -16.28 -3.95 7.30
N GLU A 9 -16.56 -3.34 6.14
CA GLU A 9 -15.65 -3.38 5.00
C GLU A 9 -14.31 -2.68 5.29
N LEU A 10 -14.34 -1.54 5.98
CA LEU A 10 -13.14 -0.83 6.40
C LEU A 10 -12.30 -1.69 7.36
N LEU A 11 -12.94 -2.35 8.33
CA LEU A 11 -12.26 -3.22 9.29
C LEU A 11 -11.63 -4.44 8.59
N ARG A 12 -12.31 -5.01 7.59
CA ARG A 12 -11.75 -6.08 6.76
C ARG A 12 -10.58 -5.61 5.90
N MET A 13 -10.65 -4.40 5.35
CA MET A 13 -9.52 -3.80 4.64
C MET A 13 -8.33 -3.66 5.57
N ILE A 14 -8.50 -3.06 6.74
CA ILE A 14 -7.43 -2.89 7.74
C ILE A 14 -6.80 -4.24 8.10
N GLY A 15 -7.60 -5.28 8.35
CA GLY A 15 -7.10 -6.63 8.62
C GLY A 15 -6.25 -7.22 7.47
N ARG A 16 -6.65 -6.97 6.21
CA ARG A 16 -5.85 -7.38 5.04
C ARG A 16 -4.51 -6.63 4.97
N LEU A 17 -4.48 -5.35 5.32
CA LEU A 17 -3.24 -4.55 5.32
C LEU A 17 -2.20 -5.17 6.25
N TRP A 18 -2.61 -5.58 7.44
CA TRP A 18 -1.73 -6.27 8.39
C TRP A 18 -1.13 -7.56 7.82
N THR A 19 -1.88 -8.29 7.00
CA THR A 19 -1.36 -9.50 6.34
C THR A 19 -0.46 -9.21 5.15
N ASP A 20 -0.64 -8.09 4.47
CA ASP A 20 0.14 -7.71 3.29
C ASP A 20 1.45 -6.99 3.64
N LEU A 21 1.52 -6.33 4.81
CA LEU A 21 2.73 -5.63 5.28
C LEU A 21 4.02 -6.48 5.22
N PRO A 22 4.06 -7.72 5.73
CA PRO A 22 5.27 -8.56 5.64
C PRO A 22 5.66 -8.88 4.19
N ILE A 23 4.68 -8.99 3.29
CA ILE A 23 4.92 -9.32 1.88
C ILE A 23 5.46 -8.10 1.15
N VAL A 24 4.90 -6.92 1.40
CA VAL A 24 5.43 -5.65 0.89
C VAL A 24 6.89 -5.48 1.32
N PHE A 25 7.23 -5.78 2.58
CA PHE A 25 8.61 -5.70 3.05
C PHE A 25 9.55 -6.66 2.31
N ARG A 26 9.11 -7.91 2.09
CA ARG A 26 9.88 -8.92 1.33
C ARG A 26 10.03 -8.54 -0.14
N LEU A 27 8.98 -8.00 -0.75
CA LEU A 27 8.98 -7.46 -2.10
C LEU A 27 10.01 -6.33 -2.24
N LEU A 28 9.98 -5.35 -1.33
CA LEU A 28 10.95 -4.25 -1.32
C LEU A 28 12.39 -4.75 -1.12
N LYS A 29 12.60 -5.73 -0.24
CA LYS A 29 13.92 -6.36 -0.03
C LYS A 29 14.39 -7.09 -1.30
N ALA A 30 13.52 -7.84 -1.96
CA ALA A 30 13.82 -8.53 -3.21
C ALA A 30 14.09 -7.56 -4.37
N TRP A 31 13.35 -6.45 -4.43
CA TRP A 31 13.54 -5.38 -5.40
C TRP A 31 14.85 -4.63 -5.20
N LYS A 32 15.16 -4.22 -3.95
CA LYS A 32 16.44 -3.58 -3.59
C LYS A 32 17.64 -4.48 -3.87
N ALA A 33 17.49 -5.79 -3.65
CA ALA A 33 18.51 -6.78 -3.98
C ALA A 33 18.61 -7.11 -5.48
N GLY A 34 17.77 -6.50 -6.34
CA GLY A 34 17.73 -6.75 -7.78
C GLY A 34 17.19 -8.12 -8.19
N ARG A 35 16.66 -8.91 -7.24
CA ARG A 35 16.16 -10.28 -7.47
C ARG A 35 14.77 -10.30 -8.10
N TYR A 36 13.99 -9.25 -7.90
CA TYR A 36 12.65 -9.10 -8.44
C TYR A 36 12.47 -7.70 -9.04
N ARG A 37 12.20 -7.63 -10.35
CA ARG A 37 11.93 -6.38 -11.08
C ARG A 37 10.56 -6.38 -11.77
N GLY A 38 9.68 -7.30 -11.42
CA GLY A 38 8.34 -7.44 -12.00
C GLY A 38 7.32 -6.43 -11.48
N LEU A 39 7.75 -5.30 -10.91
CA LEU A 39 6.83 -4.26 -10.44
C LEU A 39 6.19 -3.53 -11.63
N SER A 40 4.89 -3.36 -11.58
CA SER A 40 4.19 -2.53 -12.55
C SER A 40 4.54 -1.05 -12.37
N VAL A 41 4.43 -0.27 -13.45
CA VAL A 41 4.61 1.19 -13.43
C VAL A 41 3.64 1.85 -12.44
N ARG A 42 2.43 1.29 -12.30
CA ARG A 42 1.42 1.78 -11.34
C ARG A 42 1.89 1.61 -9.90
N THR A 43 2.40 0.44 -9.51
CA THR A 43 2.95 0.23 -8.17
C THR A 43 4.18 1.08 -7.91
N LEU A 44 5.06 1.24 -8.90
CA LEU A 44 6.21 2.13 -8.77
C LEU A 44 5.77 3.58 -8.53
N ALA A 45 4.79 4.07 -9.31
CA ALA A 45 4.22 5.40 -9.13
C ALA A 45 3.58 5.56 -7.74
N SER A 46 2.83 4.57 -7.26
CA SER A 46 2.23 4.62 -5.92
C SER A 46 3.29 4.57 -4.80
N LEU A 47 4.36 3.79 -4.95
CA LEU A 47 5.48 3.77 -4.00
C LEU A 47 6.20 5.12 -3.96
N VAL A 48 6.41 5.73 -5.12
CA VAL A 48 6.98 7.08 -5.22
C VAL A 48 6.05 8.10 -4.57
N ALA A 49 4.75 8.03 -4.82
CA ALA A 49 3.76 8.90 -4.17
C ALA A 49 3.76 8.73 -2.63
N ALA A 50 3.84 7.50 -2.14
CA ALA A 50 3.95 7.20 -0.72
C ALA A 50 5.28 7.72 -0.12
N LEU A 51 6.38 7.63 -0.87
CA LEU A 51 7.67 8.16 -0.43
C LEU A 51 7.69 9.69 -0.41
N ILE A 52 7.11 10.34 -1.43
CA ILE A 52 6.92 11.79 -1.47
C ILE A 52 6.07 12.23 -0.28
N TYR A 53 4.99 11.50 0.02
CA TYR A 53 4.14 11.74 1.19
C TYR A 53 4.93 11.63 2.51
N VAL A 54 5.78 10.62 2.68
CA VAL A 54 6.63 10.45 3.88
C VAL A 54 7.74 11.53 3.97
N LEU A 55 8.31 11.96 2.84
CA LEU A 55 9.39 12.95 2.78
C LEU A 55 8.89 14.39 2.89
N SER A 56 7.65 14.64 2.50
CA SER A 56 7.01 15.95 2.58
C SER A 56 5.58 15.84 3.11
N PRO A 57 5.40 15.47 4.39
CA PRO A 57 4.07 15.47 5.02
C PRO A 57 3.51 16.88 5.23
N VAL A 58 4.27 17.94 4.91
CA VAL A 58 3.98 19.34 5.31
C VAL A 58 3.44 20.21 4.16
N ASP A 59 3.80 19.97 2.90
CA ASP A 59 3.57 20.96 1.83
C ASP A 59 2.26 20.84 1.02
N VAL A 60 1.32 19.96 1.39
CA VAL A 60 0.02 19.82 0.67
C VAL A 60 -1.16 20.42 1.44
N LEU A 61 -1.01 20.66 2.75
CA LEU A 61 -2.04 21.27 3.58
C LEU A 61 -1.58 22.67 4.02
N PRO A 62 -1.99 23.74 3.33
CA PRO A 62 -1.91 25.08 3.90
C PRO A 62 -2.92 25.17 5.06
N ASP A 63 -2.44 24.89 6.28
CA ASP A 63 -2.82 25.44 7.59
C ASP A 63 -4.29 25.76 7.97
N PHE A 64 -5.36 25.25 7.33
CA PHE A 64 -6.70 25.85 7.54
C PHE A 64 -7.90 24.99 7.97
N ILE A 65 -7.81 23.67 8.20
CA ILE A 65 -9.02 22.91 8.64
C ILE A 65 -8.75 21.91 9.78
N PRO A 66 -9.16 22.24 11.02
CA PRO A 66 -9.20 21.28 12.12
C PRO A 66 -10.18 20.14 11.81
N GLY A 67 -9.69 18.89 11.77
CA GLY A 67 -10.54 17.68 11.71
C GLY A 67 -10.63 16.94 10.37
N ILE A 68 -10.03 17.43 9.28
CA ILE A 68 -10.11 16.79 7.94
C ILE A 68 -8.83 16.02 7.55
N GLY A 69 -7.67 16.35 8.13
CA GLY A 69 -6.37 15.79 7.71
C GLY A 69 -6.25 14.26 7.76
N LEU A 70 -6.94 13.58 8.69
CA LEU A 70 -6.82 12.13 8.89
C LEU A 70 -7.47 11.28 7.78
N ILE A 71 -8.41 11.86 7.02
CA ILE A 71 -9.16 11.11 6.00
C ILE A 71 -8.32 10.94 4.73
N ASP A 72 -7.50 11.94 4.39
CA ASP A 72 -6.66 11.92 3.19
C ASP A 72 -5.52 10.89 3.31
N ASP A 73 -4.89 10.80 4.48
CA ASP A 73 -3.84 9.81 4.77
C ASP A 73 -4.33 8.37 4.62
N ALA A 74 -5.55 8.10 5.12
CA ALA A 74 -6.18 6.79 5.00
C ALA A 74 -6.57 6.48 3.55
N ALA A 75 -6.98 7.49 2.77
CA ALA A 75 -7.31 7.33 1.36
C ALA A 75 -6.07 7.01 0.51
N VAL A 76 -4.95 7.71 0.75
CA VAL A 76 -3.66 7.45 0.09
C VAL A 76 -3.16 6.04 0.42
N LEU A 77 -3.24 5.64 1.69
CA LEU A 77 -2.84 4.29 2.12
C LEU A 77 -3.70 3.20 1.48
N VAL A 78 -5.02 3.39 1.45
CA VAL A 78 -5.95 2.47 0.78
C VAL A 78 -5.68 2.41 -0.72
N PHE A 79 -5.43 3.54 -1.36
CA PHE A 79 -5.09 3.62 -2.78
C PHE A 79 -3.79 2.88 -3.09
N LEU A 80 -2.75 3.10 -2.29
CA LEU A 80 -1.47 2.40 -2.39
C LEU A 80 -1.68 0.89 -2.33
N LEU A 81 -2.40 0.40 -1.31
CA LEU A 81 -2.62 -1.03 -1.10
C LEU A 81 -3.46 -1.65 -2.21
N HIS A 82 -4.46 -0.92 -2.72
CA HIS A 82 -5.23 -1.36 -3.87
C HIS A 82 -4.39 -1.44 -5.14
N SER A 83 -3.51 -0.45 -5.36
CA SER A 83 -2.62 -0.42 -6.52
C SER A 83 -1.58 -1.54 -6.49
N MET A 84 -1.13 -1.95 -5.30
CA MET A 84 -0.13 -3.00 -5.09
C MET A 84 -0.73 -4.41 -5.07
N ALA A 85 -2.05 -4.58 -4.95
CA ALA A 85 -2.67 -5.89 -4.75
C ALA A 85 -2.32 -6.91 -5.87
N GLN A 86 -2.27 -6.45 -7.12
CA GLN A 86 -1.90 -7.29 -8.27
C GLN A 86 -0.42 -7.68 -8.22
N ASP A 87 0.45 -6.72 -7.92
CA ASP A 87 1.90 -6.95 -7.85
C ASP A 87 2.29 -7.79 -6.64
N LEU A 88 1.59 -7.66 -5.51
CA LEU A 88 1.75 -8.53 -4.35
C LEU A 88 1.34 -9.96 -4.68
N THR A 89 0.29 -10.14 -5.47
CA THR A 89 -0.12 -11.47 -5.94
C THR A 89 0.93 -12.07 -6.86
N ALA A 90 1.42 -11.29 -7.84
CA ALA A 90 2.48 -11.73 -8.75
C ALA A 90 3.78 -12.06 -8.00
N PHE A 91 4.14 -11.25 -7.01
CA PHE A 91 5.29 -11.49 -6.14
C PHE A 91 5.12 -12.77 -5.31
N ARG A 92 3.96 -13.01 -4.70
CA ARG A 92 3.68 -14.24 -3.94
C ARG A 92 3.86 -15.48 -4.82
N ILE A 93 3.37 -15.45 -6.06
CA ILE A 93 3.51 -16.56 -7.02
C ILE A 93 4.99 -16.80 -7.34
N TRP A 94 5.72 -15.73 -7.69
CA TRP A 94 7.16 -15.81 -7.94
C TRP A 94 7.92 -16.35 -6.73
N GLU A 95 7.60 -15.87 -5.53
CA GLU A 95 8.29 -16.26 -4.31
C GLU A 95 8.03 -17.74 -3.96
N GLN A 96 6.79 -18.21 -4.10
CA GLN A 96 6.45 -19.62 -3.92
C GLN A 96 7.16 -20.54 -4.93
N SER A 97 7.35 -20.09 -6.17
CA SER A 97 8.13 -20.85 -7.16
C SER A 97 9.62 -20.96 -6.80
N ARG A 98 10.15 -19.99 -6.02
CA ARG A 98 11.55 -19.97 -5.58
C ARG A 98 11.80 -20.78 -4.31
N VAL A 99 10.78 -20.98 -3.46
CA VAL A 99 10.87 -21.81 -2.24
C VAL A 99 10.75 -23.31 -2.56
N LYS A 100 10.18 -23.66 -3.71
CA LYS A 100 10.05 -25.06 -4.18
C LYS A 100 11.26 -25.60 -4.97
N MET A 101 12.34 -24.82 -5.10
CA MET A 101 13.65 -25.25 -5.63
C MET A 101 14.66 -25.31 -4.51
#